data_AF-X0XAQ1-F1
#
_entry.id   AF-X0XAQ1-F1
#
_cell.length_a   1.000
_cell.length_b   1.000
_cell.length_c   1.000
_cell.angle_alpha   90.00
_cell.angle_beta   90.00
_cell.angle_gamma   90.00
#
_symmetry.space_group_name_H-M   'P 1'
#
loop_
_entity.id
_entity.type
_entity.pdbx_description
1 polymer ?
#
loop_
_entity_poly.entity_id
_entity_poly.type
_entity_poly.pdbx_seq_one_letter_code
_entity_poly.pdbx_strand_id
1 'polypeptide(L)' 'SSKKFISAEEGVKRTVWMNKALKEEMEPILQELGKQQGIENFVEMIADETVAITEEEVLEYITKKKHPALSMPPIF' A
#
# COMPACT_ATOMS: atom_id res chain seq x y z
N SER A 1 18.71 2.69 15.13
CA SER A 1 17.38 3.24 14.79
C SER A 1 17.29 3.45 13.29
N SER A 2 16.55 2.57 12.63
CA SER A 2 16.62 2.24 11.21
C SER A 2 16.04 3.34 10.31
N LYS A 3 16.81 4.40 10.04
CA LYS A 3 16.51 5.40 8.99
C LYS A 3 16.50 4.83 7.56
N LYS A 4 16.82 3.54 7.38
CA LYS A 4 16.83 2.86 6.07
C LYS A 4 15.45 2.37 5.61
N PHE A 5 14.46 2.24 6.49
CA PHE A 5 13.08 1.93 6.06
C PHE A 5 12.39 3.13 5.41
N ILE A 6 12.83 4.35 5.72
CA ILE A 6 12.25 5.58 5.15
C ILE A 6 12.76 5.84 3.73
N SER A 7 13.92 5.30 3.32
CA SER A 7 14.32 5.30 1.90
C SER A 7 13.56 4.27 1.05
N ALA A 8 12.65 3.49 1.65
CA ALA A 8 11.76 2.56 0.97
C ALA A 8 10.35 3.15 0.76
N GLU A 9 10.23 4.49 0.58
CA GLU A 9 8.96 5.11 0.16
C GLU A 9 8.41 4.43 -1.11
N GLU A 10 9.29 3.97 -2.01
CA GLU A 10 8.90 3.20 -3.19
C GLU A 10 8.42 1.78 -2.85
N GLY A 11 9.00 1.16 -1.81
CA GLY A 11 8.60 -0.17 -1.34
C GLY A 11 7.20 -0.17 -0.74
N VAL A 12 6.88 0.83 0.07
CA VAL A 12 5.53 1.00 0.65
C VAL A 12 4.50 1.33 -0.43
N LYS A 13 4.87 2.12 -1.45
CA LYS A 13 4.01 2.38 -2.61
C LYS A 13 3.72 1.14 -3.46
N ARG A 14 4.55 0.10 -3.37
CA ARG A 14 4.32 -1.21 -4.01
C ARG A 14 3.60 -2.20 -3.10
N THR A 15 3.36 -1.87 -1.83
CA THR A 15 2.59 -2.73 -0.93
C THR A 15 1.12 -2.70 -1.31
N VAL A 16 0.67 -3.72 -2.05
CA VAL A 16 -0.71 -3.88 -2.51
C VAL A 16 -1.57 -4.70 -1.56
N TRP A 17 -0.92 -5.48 -0.68
CA TRP A 17 -1.58 -6.32 0.32
C TRP A 17 -0.81 -6.33 1.64
N MET A 18 -1.51 -6.30 2.77
CA MET A 18 -0.92 -6.50 4.09
C MET A 18 -1.91 -7.09 5.11
N ASN A 19 -1.41 -7.69 6.19
CA ASN A 19 -2.24 -8.17 7.29
C ASN A 19 -2.92 -6.98 8.01
N LYS A 20 -4.18 -7.16 8.43
CA LYS A 20 -4.95 -6.08 9.07
C LYS A 20 -4.28 -5.54 10.35
N ALA A 21 -3.69 -6.41 11.16
CA ALA A 21 -3.01 -5.98 12.38
C ALA A 21 -1.79 -5.08 12.08
N LEU A 22 -1.03 -5.43 11.04
CA LEU A 22 0.12 -4.62 10.60
C LEU A 22 -0.34 -3.30 9.97
N LYS A 23 -1.46 -3.33 9.24
CA LYS A 23 -2.09 -2.15 8.64
C LYS A 23 -2.48 -1.12 9.68
N GLU A 24 -3.05 -1.57 10.79
CA GLU A 24 -3.45 -0.71 11.90
C GLU A 24 -2.22 -0.10 12.61
N GLU A 25 -1.15 -0.89 12.81
CA GLU A 25 0.09 -0.39 13.41
C GLU A 25 0.82 0.61 12.49
N MET A 26 0.80 0.38 11.18
CA MET A 26 1.46 1.22 10.18
C MET A 26 0.56 2.31 9.58
N GLU A 27 -0.72 2.37 9.97
CA GLU A 27 -1.70 3.36 9.53
C GLU A 27 -1.17 4.80 9.56
N PRO A 28 -0.58 5.31 10.66
CA PRO A 28 -0.08 6.68 10.70
C PRO A 28 1.04 6.95 9.68
N ILE A 29 1.91 5.96 9.44
CA ILE A 29 3.03 6.07 8.49
C ILE A 29 2.48 6.06 7.06
N LEU A 30 1.56 5.15 6.77
CA LEU A 30 0.92 5.00 5.46
C LEU A 30 0.07 6.23 5.09
N GLN A 31 -0.62 6.83 6.07
CA GLN A 31 -1.34 8.08 5.85
C GLN A 31 -0.39 9.24 5.55
N GLU A 32 0.74 9.34 6.24
CA GLU A 32 1.74 10.36 5.96
C GLU A 32 2.33 10.21 4.54
N LEU A 33 2.69 8.98 4.16
CA LEU A 33 3.15 8.66 2.81
C LEU A 33 2.08 8.94 1.75
N GLY A 34 0.83 8.59 2.04
CA GLY A 34 -0.32 8.92 1.20
C GLY A 34 -0.44 10.43 0.98
N LYS A 35 -0.42 11.21 2.06
CA LYS A 35 -0.47 12.68 1.99
C LYS A 35 0.66 13.26 1.15
N GLN A 36 1.88 12.71 1.24
CA GLN A 36 3.01 13.13 0.39
C GLN A 36 2.78 12.83 -1.10
N GLN A 37 1.98 11.82 -1.43
CA GLN A 37 1.55 11.52 -2.80
C GLN A 37 0.25 12.23 -3.21
N GLY A 38 -0.37 13.01 -2.32
CA GLY A 38 -1.68 13.62 -2.55
C GLY A 38 -2.86 12.62 -2.44
N ILE A 39 -2.66 11.49 -1.76
CA ILE A 39 -3.67 10.44 -1.52
C ILE A 39 -3.97 10.41 -0.03
N GLU A 40 -5.06 11.03 0.40
CA GLU A 40 -5.39 11.15 1.83
C GLU A 40 -5.65 9.80 2.51
N ASN A 41 -6.18 8.80 1.78
CA ASN A 41 -6.52 7.48 2.30
C ASN A 41 -5.75 6.35 1.59
N PHE A 42 -4.42 6.46 1.55
CA PHE A 42 -3.58 5.42 0.94
C PHE A 42 -3.75 4.05 1.61
N VAL A 43 -3.95 4.02 2.94
CA VAL A 43 -4.23 2.80 3.72
C VAL A 43 -5.44 2.04 3.19
N GLU A 44 -6.51 2.75 2.83
CA GLU A 44 -7.74 2.12 2.30
C GLU A 44 -7.57 1.59 0.86
N MET A 45 -6.48 1.92 0.17
CA MET A 45 -6.20 1.38 -1.15
C MET A 45 -5.46 0.04 -1.08
N ILE A 46 -4.89 -0.31 0.07
CA ILE A 46 -4.15 -1.54 0.28
C ILE A 46 -5.12 -2.63 0.70
N ALA A 47 -5.12 -3.75 -0.02
CA ALA A 47 -5.94 -4.89 0.34
C ALA A 47 -5.43 -5.54 1.63
N ASP A 48 -6.33 -6.19 2.34
CA ASP A 48 -6.00 -6.99 3.52
C ASP A 48 -6.76 -8.30 3.47
N GLU A 49 -6.44 -9.21 4.38
CA GLU A 49 -7.04 -10.54 4.47
C GLU A 49 -8.58 -10.53 4.59
N THR A 50 -9.18 -9.41 4.99
CA THR A 50 -10.65 -9.27 5.08
C THR A 50 -11.29 -8.76 3.80
N VAL A 51 -10.49 -8.18 2.90
CA VAL A 51 -10.91 -7.56 1.65
C VAL A 51 -10.62 -8.46 0.45
N ALA A 52 -9.44 -9.07 0.42
CA ALA A 52 -9.00 -9.96 -0.63
C ALA A 52 -8.01 -10.99 -0.08
N ILE A 53 -8.28 -12.26 -0.35
CA ILE A 53 -7.44 -13.39 0.09
C ILE A 53 -6.65 -14.00 -1.08
N THR A 54 -7.08 -13.74 -2.32
CA THR A 54 -6.43 -14.23 -3.53
C THR A 54 -5.75 -13.11 -4.29
N GLU A 55 -4.68 -13.44 -5.03
CA GLU A 55 -3.93 -12.48 -5.85
C GLU A 55 -4.83 -11.78 -6.89
N GLU A 56 -5.79 -12.51 -7.45
CA GLU A 56 -6.76 -11.99 -8.41
C GLU A 56 -7.67 -10.93 -7.78
N GLU A 57 -8.25 -11.21 -6.61
CA GLU A 57 -9.07 -10.24 -5.88
C GLU A 57 -8.26 -9.01 -5.45
N VAL A 58 -7.01 -9.21 -5.03
CA VAL A 58 -6.10 -8.12 -4.70
C VAL A 58 -5.87 -7.24 -5.92
N LEU A 59 -5.57 -7.84 -7.08
CA LEU A 59 -5.39 -7.15 -8.36
C LEU A 59 -6.63 -6.35 -8.76
N GLU A 60 -7.82 -6.93 -8.66
CA GLU A 60 -9.08 -6.23 -8.92
C GLU A 60 -9.29 -5.07 -7.95
N TYR A 61 -9.01 -5.28 -6.65
CA TYR A 61 -9.17 -4.26 -5.62
C TYR A 61 -8.25 -3.05 -5.84
N ILE A 62 -6.96 -3.29 -6.04
CA ILE A 62 -5.99 -2.21 -6.29
C ILE A 62 -6.24 -1.51 -7.63
N THR A 63 -6.77 -2.22 -8.63
CA THR A 63 -7.17 -1.63 -9.92
C THR A 63 -8.36 -0.72 -9.76
N LYS A 64 -9.38 -1.16 -9.02
CA LYS A 64 -10.57 -0.37 -8.71
C LYS A 64 -10.25 0.87 -7.89
N LYS A 65 -9.32 0.76 -6.94
CA LYS A 65 -8.85 1.87 -6.10
C LYS A 65 -7.79 2.74 -6.78
N LYS A 66 -7.32 2.37 -7.98
CA LYS A 66 -6.24 3.05 -8.74
C LYS A 66 -4.96 3.20 -7.90
N HIS A 67 -4.52 2.11 -7.30
CA HIS A 67 -3.31 2.10 -6.49
C HIS A 67 -2.09 2.54 -7.31
N PRO A 68 -1.22 3.44 -6.79
CA PRO A 68 -0.06 3.95 -7.53
C PRO A 68 0.91 2.85 -7.96
N ALA A 69 0.93 1.71 -7.26
CA ALA A 69 1.69 0.52 -7.65
C ALA A 69 1.46 0.08 -9.11
N LEU A 70 0.25 0.23 -9.64
CA LEU A 70 -0.09 -0.18 -11.01
C LEU A 70 0.52 0.73 -12.09
N SER A 71 0.79 1.99 -11.74
CA SER A 71 1.43 2.95 -12.64
C SER A 71 2.95 2.96 -12.52
N MET A 72 3.51 2.18 -11.58
CA MET A 72 4.95 2.06 -11.45
C MET A 72 5.51 1.06 -12.46
N PRO A 73 6.71 1.31 -13.00
CA PRO A 73 7.38 0.35 -13.87
C PRO A 73 7.56 -0.97 -13.10
N PRO A 74 7.21 -2.11 -13.72
CA PRO A 74 7.33 -3.41 -13.08
C PRO A 74 8.81 -3.69 -12.77
N ILE A 75 9.08 -4.17 -11.55
CA ILE A 75 10.41 -4.67 -11.18
C ILE A 75 10.52 -6.11 -11.71
N PHE A 76 10.77 -6.27 -13.01
CA PHE A 76 11.26 -7.54 -13.56
C PHE A 76 12.78 -7.54 -13.56
#